data_AF-A0A6G3XW39-F1
#
_entry.id   AF-A0A6G3XW39-F1
#
_cell.length_a   1.000
_cell.length_b   1.000
_cell.length_c   1.000
_cell.angle_alpha   90.00
_cell.angle_beta   90.00
_cell.angle_gamma   90.00
#
_symmetry.space_group_name_H-M   'P 1'
#
loop_
_entity.id
_entity.type
_entity.pdbx_description
1 polymer ?
#
loop_
_entity_poly.entity_id
_entity_poly.type
_entity_poly.pdbx_seq_one_letter_code
_entity_poly.pdbx_strand_id
1 'polypeptide(L)'
;DHGCEYMTGGRAVVLGETGRNFAAGMSGGVAYVIDLNRDNVNVGNLGAVEEPDDTDKQWLHDVVRRHQEETGSTVAEKLLAEWDTAVTRFSK
;
A
#
# COMPACT_ATOMS: atom_id res chain seq x y z
N ASP A 1 -7.60 11.81 -3.68
CA ASP A 1 -6.63 12.81 -3.17
C ASP A 1 -6.53 12.70 -1.65
N HIS A 2 -5.42 13.12 -1.05
CA HIS A 2 -5.18 13.21 0.42
C HIS A 2 -5.30 11.88 1.20
N GLY A 3 -5.05 10.73 0.55
CA GLY A 3 -5.01 9.45 1.26
C GLY A 3 -3.91 9.42 2.32
N CYS A 4 -4.17 8.81 3.47
CA CYS A 4 -3.24 8.72 4.62
C CYS A 4 -2.76 10.08 5.17
N GLU A 5 -3.46 11.17 4.87
CA GLU A 5 -3.15 12.48 5.43
C GLU A 5 -3.26 12.46 6.96
N TYR A 6 -2.24 13.01 7.65
CA TYR A 6 -2.13 12.98 9.11
C TYR A 6 -2.18 11.60 9.76
N MET A 7 -1.84 10.53 9.01
CA MET A 7 -1.69 9.21 9.61
C MET A 7 -0.55 9.21 10.65
N THR A 8 -0.86 8.76 11.87
CA THR A 8 0.07 8.76 13.01
C THR A 8 0.43 7.35 13.50
N GLY A 9 -0.17 6.30 12.92
CA GLY A 9 0.10 4.91 13.27
C GLY A 9 -0.78 3.94 12.50
N GLY A 10 -0.52 2.64 12.66
CA GLY A 10 -1.23 1.57 11.97
C GLY A 10 -0.65 1.26 10.59
N ARG A 11 -1.40 0.47 9.82
CA ARG A 11 -1.05 0.06 8.46
C ARG A 11 -2.24 0.26 7.53
N ALA A 12 -1.99 0.83 6.35
CA ALA A 12 -2.97 0.99 5.29
C ALA A 12 -2.53 0.19 4.06
N VAL A 13 -3.49 -0.40 3.34
CA VAL A 13 -3.23 -1.11 2.08
C VAL A 13 -4.14 -0.53 1.01
N VAL A 14 -3.57 -0.12 -0.13
CA VAL A 14 -4.28 0.45 -1.26
C VAL A 14 -4.03 -0.45 -2.49
N LEU A 15 -5.05 -1.19 -2.90
CA LEU A 15 -5.02 -2.11 -4.05
C LEU A 15 -5.44 -1.42 -5.35
N GLY A 16 -4.99 -0.18 -5.56
CA GLY A 16 -5.29 0.62 -6.74
C GLY A 16 -4.58 1.97 -6.72
N GLU A 17 -4.98 2.84 -7.65
CA GLU A 17 -4.39 4.17 -7.79
C GLU A 17 -4.63 5.05 -6.56
N THR A 18 -3.65 5.89 -6.25
CA THR A 18 -3.78 6.97 -5.27
C THR A 18 -4.01 8.29 -5.97
N GLY A 19 -4.80 9.16 -5.32
CA GLY A 19 -4.92 10.56 -5.74
C GLY A 19 -3.76 11.42 -5.24
N ARG A 20 -3.75 12.69 -5.64
CA ARG A 20 -2.67 13.65 -5.34
C ARG A 20 -2.53 13.91 -3.84
N ASN A 21 -1.34 14.38 -3.47
CA ASN A 21 -0.98 14.78 -2.10
C ASN A 21 -1.15 13.65 -1.07
N PHE A 22 -0.93 12.41 -1.51
CA PHE A 22 -0.95 11.23 -0.65
C PHE A 22 0.11 11.33 0.45
N ALA A 23 -0.20 10.84 1.65
CA ALA A 23 0.64 10.87 2.84
C ALA A 23 1.04 12.29 3.30
N ALA A 24 0.29 13.35 2.97
CA ALA A 24 0.59 14.67 3.50
C ALA A 24 0.50 14.71 5.04
N GLY A 25 1.54 15.22 5.70
CA GLY A 25 1.58 15.24 7.17
C GLY A 25 1.53 13.86 7.85
N MET A 26 1.70 12.77 7.10
CA MET A 26 1.86 11.44 7.68
C MET A 26 3.15 11.39 8.48
N SER A 27 3.03 11.13 9.78
CA SER A 27 4.14 11.16 10.74
C SER A 27 4.35 9.81 11.43
N GLY A 28 3.51 8.81 11.16
CA GLY A 28 3.66 7.46 11.70
C GLY A 28 2.74 6.44 11.03
N GLY A 29 3.15 5.17 11.07
CA GLY A 29 2.49 4.07 10.38
C GLY A 29 3.12 3.74 9.02
N VAL A 30 2.51 2.82 8.28
CA VAL A 30 3.01 2.34 6.96
C VAL A 30 1.85 2.23 5.98
N ALA A 31 2.04 2.65 4.72
CA ALA A 31 1.02 2.57 3.69
C ALA A 31 1.53 1.78 2.49
N TYR A 32 1.02 0.56 2.29
CA TYR A 32 1.36 -0.28 1.16
C TYR A 32 0.47 0.06 -0.03
N VAL A 33 1.07 0.51 -1.14
CA VAL A 33 0.34 0.97 -2.33
C VAL A 33 0.85 0.22 -3.56
N ILE A 34 -0.06 -0.42 -4.30
CA ILE A 34 0.29 -1.07 -5.57
C ILE A 34 0.46 -0.03 -6.69
N ASP A 35 1.51 -0.21 -7.50
CA ASP A 35 1.84 0.66 -8.65
C ASP A 35 1.84 2.16 -8.28
N LEU A 36 2.46 2.50 -7.14
CA LEU A 36 2.45 3.85 -6.59
C LEU A 36 2.97 4.87 -7.61
N ASN A 37 2.13 5.83 -7.98
CA ASN A 37 2.58 7.01 -8.70
C ASN A 37 3.24 7.99 -7.71
N ARG A 38 4.57 8.10 -7.80
CA ARG A 38 5.37 8.99 -6.93
C ARG A 38 5.01 10.47 -7.10
N ASP A 39 4.50 10.90 -8.25
CA ASP A 39 4.06 12.28 -8.47
C ASP A 39 2.82 12.65 -7.63
N ASN A 40 2.09 11.64 -7.15
CA ASN A 40 0.94 11.84 -6.28
C ASN A 40 1.31 11.86 -4.78
N VAL A 41 2.55 11.52 -4.41
CA VAL A 41 3.01 11.54 -3.02
C VAL A 41 3.37 12.98 -2.61
N ASN A 42 2.97 13.38 -1.39
CA ASN A 42 3.37 14.66 -0.84
C ASN A 42 4.90 14.77 -0.78
N VAL A 43 5.44 15.92 -1.20
CA VAL A 43 6.88 16.17 -1.29
C VAL A 43 7.63 15.94 0.03
N GLY A 44 6.97 16.15 1.18
CA GLY A 44 7.56 15.92 2.50
C GLY A 44 7.76 14.45 2.86
N ASN A 45 7.07 13.52 2.19
CA ASN A 45 7.16 12.09 2.43
C ASN A 45 7.75 11.29 1.24
N LEU A 46 8.10 11.95 0.13
CA LEU A 46 8.67 11.28 -1.05
C LEU A 46 10.00 10.54 -0.75
N GLY A 47 10.77 11.05 0.21
CA GLY A 47 12.04 10.43 0.64
C GLY A 47 11.89 9.22 1.54
N ALA A 48 10.69 8.95 2.06
CA ALA A 48 10.39 7.79 2.90
C ALA A 48 9.85 6.59 2.10
N VAL A 49 9.54 6.78 0.81
CA VAL A 49 9.00 5.73 -0.05
C VAL A 49 10.08 4.70 -0.36
N GLU A 50 9.81 3.45 0.01
CA GLU A 50 10.73 2.33 -0.20
C GLU A 50 10.00 1.04 -0.62
N GLU A 51 10.78 0.02 -1.01
CA GLU A 51 10.22 -1.30 -1.31
C GLU A 51 9.89 -2.06 0.00
N PRO A 52 8.79 -2.85 0.04
CA PRO A 52 8.50 -3.72 1.17
C PRO A 52 9.61 -4.76 1.40
N ASP A 53 10.01 -4.97 2.65
CA ASP A 53 10.92 -6.07 3.01
C ASP A 53 10.16 -7.42 3.13
N ASP A 54 10.86 -8.52 3.37
CA ASP A 54 10.22 -9.84 3.42
C ASP A 54 9.21 -9.98 4.58
N THR A 55 9.41 -9.25 5.68
CA THR A 55 8.45 -9.22 6.79
C THR A 55 7.19 -8.45 6.38
N ASP A 56 7.36 -7.34 5.68
CA ASP A 56 6.25 -6.58 5.10
C ASP A 56 5.47 -7.41 4.08
N LYS A 57 6.17 -8.10 3.17
CA LYS A 57 5.55 -8.95 2.13
C LYS A 57 4.70 -10.06 2.75
N GLN A 58 5.23 -10.74 3.77
CA GLN A 58 4.49 -11.79 4.48
C GLN A 58 3.22 -11.21 5.11
N TRP A 59 3.32 -10.08 5.81
CA TRP A 59 2.15 -9.45 6.43
C TRP A 59 1.13 -8.96 5.40
N LEU A 60 1.61 -8.35 4.32
CA LEU A 60 0.76 -7.83 3.25
C LEU A 60 -0.01 -8.96 2.57
N HIS A 61 0.64 -10.09 2.30
CA HIS A 61 -0.02 -11.30 1.78
C HIS A 61 -1.21 -11.70 2.67
N ASP A 62 -0.99 -11.80 3.98
CA ASP A 62 -2.03 -12.24 4.92
C ASP A 62 -3.20 -11.26 5.00
N VAL A 63 -2.93 -9.95 4.94
CA VAL A 63 -3.97 -8.92 4.94
C VAL A 63 -4.75 -8.89 3.62
N VAL A 64 -4.08 -9.05 2.47
CA VAL A 64 -4.74 -9.12 1.16
C VAL A 64 -5.59 -10.39 1.06
N ARG A 65 -5.09 -11.53 1.56
CA ARG A 65 -5.86 -12.78 1.67
C ARG A 65 -7.11 -12.59 2.52
N ARG A 66 -6.95 -12.03 3.71
CA ARG A 66 -8.09 -11.73 4.59
C ARG A 66 -9.10 -10.79 3.94
N HIS A 67 -8.62 -9.75 3.24
CA HIS A 67 -9.50 -8.85 2.48
C HIS A 67 -10.27 -9.59 1.38
N GLN A 68 -9.63 -10.50 0.65
CA GLN A 68 -10.30 -11.35 -0.35
C GLN A 68 -11.38 -12.22 0.31
N GLU A 69 -11.07 -12.87 1.42
CA GLU A 69 -12.00 -13.75 2.15
C GLU A 69 -13.21 -12.98 2.70
N GLU A 70 -13.00 -11.78 3.24
CA GLU A 70 -14.06 -10.97 3.86
C GLU A 70 -14.93 -10.22 2.84
N THR A 71 -14.42 -9.95 1.63
CA THR A 71 -15.10 -9.07 0.66
C THR A 71 -15.42 -9.72 -0.68
N GLY A 72 -14.81 -10.86 -1.01
CA GLY A 72 -14.88 -11.45 -2.34
C GLY A 72 -14.17 -10.60 -3.42
N SER A 73 -13.21 -9.77 -3.03
CA SER A 73 -12.50 -8.85 -3.94
C SER A 73 -11.78 -9.61 -5.06
N THR A 74 -12.25 -9.44 -6.29
CA THR A 74 -11.61 -10.02 -7.49
C THR A 74 -10.25 -9.38 -7.81
N VAL A 75 -10.00 -8.17 -7.30
CA VAL A 75 -8.67 -7.54 -7.37
C VAL A 75 -7.70 -8.29 -6.47
N ALA A 76 -8.08 -8.50 -5.20
CA ALA A 76 -7.25 -9.23 -4.25
C ALA A 76 -7.02 -10.68 -4.69
N GLU A 77 -8.05 -11.36 -5.20
CA GLU A 77 -7.93 -12.70 -5.77
C GLU A 77 -6.86 -12.78 -6.86
N LYS A 78 -6.87 -11.84 -7.82
CA LYS A 78 -5.87 -11.79 -8.90
C LYS A 78 -4.46 -11.52 -8.38
N LEU A 79 -4.32 -10.67 -7.36
CA LEU A 79 -3.01 -10.38 -6.76
C LEU A 79 -2.46 -11.62 -6.02
N LEU A 80 -3.32 -12.36 -5.32
CA LEU A 80 -2.92 -13.57 -4.59
C LEU A 80 -2.58 -14.73 -5.52
N ALA A 81 -3.24 -14.83 -6.68
CA ALA A 81 -2.96 -15.88 -7.66
C ALA A 81 -1.52 -15.85 -8.20
N GLU A 82 -0.92 -14.67 -8.29
CA GLU A 82 0.44 -14.45 -8.82
C GLU A 82 1.28 -13.64 -7.81
N TRP A 83 1.20 -14.02 -6.53
CA TRP A 83 1.69 -13.20 -5.41
C TRP A 83 3.16 -12.78 -5.53
N ASP A 84 4.06 -13.71 -5.86
CA ASP A 84 5.50 -13.44 -5.93
C ASP A 84 5.83 -12.34 -6.94
N THR A 85 5.04 -12.21 -8.01
CA THR A 85 5.17 -11.11 -8.97
C THR A 85 4.41 -9.87 -8.49
N ALA A 86 3.17 -10.04 -8.03
CA ALA A 86 2.30 -8.94 -7.61
C ALA A 86 2.93 -8.11 -6.48
N VAL A 87 3.60 -8.75 -5.52
CA VAL A 87 4.19 -8.08 -4.36
C VAL A 87 5.32 -7.12 -4.73
N THR A 88 6.02 -7.38 -5.85
CA THR A 88 7.10 -6.50 -6.35
C THR A 88 6.59 -5.15 -6.86
N ARG A 89 5.28 -5.02 -7.08
CA ARG A 89 4.64 -3.79 -7.55
C ARG A 89 4.23 -2.86 -6.41
N PHE A 90 4.37 -3.30 -5.16
CA PHE A 90 4.05 -2.46 -4.01
C PHE A 90 5.22 -1.57 -3.61
N SER A 91 4.88 -0.35 -3.18
CA SER A 91 5.75 0.50 -2.37
C SER A 91 5.16 0.67 -0.98
N LYS A 92 5.98 0.99 0.02
CA LYS A 92 5.55 1.33 1.37
C LYS A 92 5.96 2.75 1.78
#